data_AF-A0A4R4MKD2-F1
#
_entry.id   AF-A0A4R4MKD2-F1
#
_cell.length_a   1.000
_cell.length_b   1.000
_cell.length_c   1.000
_cell.angle_alpha   90.00
_cell.angle_beta   90.00
_cell.angle_gamma   90.00
#
_symmetry.space_group_name_H-M   'P 1'
#
loop_
_entity.id
_entity.type
_entity.pdbx_description
1 polymer ?
#
loop_
_entity_poly.entity_id
_entity_poly.type
_entity_poly.pdbx_seq_one_letter_code
_entity_poly.pdbx_strand_id
1 'polypeptide(L)'
;MQTWDVMRRDDIGNTFHVAAHDSRISALAQVLVFESGVRHRQTYWVEGPPGPAVRTNRDLYLVFLQLGQEARAASWSLSAFLRSLWKVGLPLADRPDLEPDDVAAMFAAAATTPPADFDPAWSGKDLSLPGDEPEGYADWERVLLSQIADLEDFLTAPPGPRARFGVDAPRPPGSGARATPPRWYNFDPATYLECAVAGSLGGWDAADGARVPLPARPGDPPARSYVRTITTMTWGDLARIAVCGQVYE
;
A
#
# COMPACT_ATOMS: atom_id res chain seq x y z
N MET A 1 -29.06 -8.11 4.10
CA MET A 1 -27.65 -7.73 3.90
C MET A 1 -26.80 -8.89 4.34
N GLN A 2 -25.80 -9.25 3.55
CA GLN A 2 -24.78 -10.19 4.00
C GLN A 2 -23.72 -9.40 4.77
N THR A 3 -23.31 -9.87 5.94
CA THR A 3 -22.31 -9.23 6.80
C THR A 3 -21.07 -10.09 6.92
N TRP A 4 -19.93 -9.45 7.18
CA TRP A 4 -18.68 -10.10 7.56
C TRP A 4 -18.37 -9.76 9.02
N ASP A 5 -18.27 -10.79 9.83
CA ASP A 5 -18.08 -10.72 11.27
C ASP A 5 -16.61 -10.91 11.62
N VAL A 6 -16.07 -9.99 12.41
CA VAL A 6 -14.74 -10.15 13.02
C VAL A 6 -14.91 -10.93 14.30
N MET A 7 -14.23 -12.06 14.38
CA MET A 7 -14.27 -12.99 15.49
C MET A 7 -12.93 -12.96 16.23
N ARG A 8 -12.96 -13.22 17.54
CA ARG A 8 -11.77 -13.34 18.39
C ARG A 8 -11.83 -14.63 19.20
N ARG A 9 -10.70 -15.32 19.31
CA ARG A 9 -10.49 -16.40 20.27
C ARG A 9 -9.49 -15.97 21.33
N ASP A 10 -9.83 -16.16 22.60
CA ASP A 10 -8.90 -15.94 23.72
C ASP A 10 -7.96 -17.15 23.93
N ASP A 11 -7.05 -17.02 24.89
CA ASP A 11 -6.01 -18.02 25.18
C ASP A 11 -6.54 -19.29 25.89
N ILE A 12 -7.79 -19.28 26.33
CA ILE A 12 -8.49 -20.44 26.90
C ILE A 12 -9.53 -21.03 25.95
N GLY A 13 -9.63 -20.51 24.72
CA GLY A 13 -10.42 -21.05 23.62
C GLY A 13 -11.83 -20.48 23.46
N ASN A 14 -12.25 -19.49 24.26
CA ASN A 14 -13.55 -18.86 24.10
C ASN A 14 -13.58 -18.00 22.85
N THR A 15 -14.67 -18.10 22.09
CA THR A 15 -14.89 -17.33 20.87
C THR A 15 -15.87 -16.20 21.12
N PHE A 16 -15.53 -15.01 20.63
CA PHE A 16 -16.32 -13.79 20.78
C PHE A 16 -16.54 -13.14 19.42
N HIS A 17 -17.75 -12.64 19.19
CA HIS A 17 -18.02 -11.68 18.12
C HIS A 17 -17.49 -10.31 18.54
N VAL A 18 -16.68 -9.68 17.67
CA VAL A 18 -16.04 -8.38 17.94
C VAL A 18 -16.76 -7.26 17.23
N ALA A 19 -17.09 -7.44 15.95
CA ALA A 19 -17.73 -6.44 15.11
C ALA A 19 -18.34 -7.08 13.86
N ALA A 20 -19.27 -6.37 13.23
CA ALA A 20 -19.84 -6.73 11.93
C ALA A 20 -19.55 -5.62 10.90
N HIS A 21 -19.28 -6.01 9.66
CA HIS A 21 -18.97 -5.12 8.55
C HIS A 21 -19.81 -5.44 7.32
N ASP A 22 -20.06 -4.42 6.51
CA ASP A 22 -20.75 -4.54 5.22
C ASP A 22 -19.82 -5.00 4.09
N SER A 23 -18.50 -5.05 4.34
CA SER A 23 -17.51 -5.50 3.38
C SER A 23 -16.46 -6.42 4.00
N ARG A 24 -16.03 -7.42 3.21
CA ARG A 24 -14.92 -8.32 3.58
C ARG A 24 -13.60 -7.57 3.80
N ILE A 25 -13.31 -6.57 2.96
CA ILE A 25 -12.08 -5.76 3.04
C ILE A 25 -12.04 -5.00 4.38
N SER A 26 -13.15 -4.38 4.79
CA SER A 26 -13.24 -3.67 6.07
C SER A 26 -13.07 -4.60 7.28
N ALA A 27 -13.67 -5.80 7.23
CA ALA A 27 -13.49 -6.80 8.29
C ALA A 27 -12.04 -7.29 8.39
N LEU A 28 -11.41 -7.62 7.25
CA LEU A 28 -10.00 -8.03 7.19
C LEU A 28 -9.06 -6.90 7.64
N ALA A 29 -9.35 -5.65 7.25
CA ALA A 29 -8.58 -4.50 7.68
C ALA A 29 -8.62 -4.35 9.20
N GLN A 30 -9.78 -4.55 9.84
CA GLN A 30 -9.89 -4.51 11.29
C GLN A 30 -9.09 -5.63 11.97
N VAL A 31 -9.07 -6.84 11.39
CA VAL A 31 -8.20 -7.93 11.87
C VAL A 31 -6.73 -7.51 11.83
N LEU A 32 -6.26 -6.93 10.71
CA LEU A 32 -4.89 -6.44 10.59
C LEU A 32 -4.56 -5.32 11.59
N VAL A 33 -5.51 -4.42 11.87
CA VAL A 33 -5.34 -3.40 12.91
C VAL A 33 -5.09 -4.06 14.27
N PHE A 34 -5.87 -5.07 14.65
CA PHE A 34 -5.68 -5.77 15.91
C PHE A 34 -4.34 -6.51 15.98
N GLU A 35 -3.99 -7.25 14.93
CA GLU A 35 -2.77 -8.06 14.88
C GLU A 35 -1.48 -7.22 14.75
N SER A 36 -1.57 -5.98 14.25
CA SER A 36 -0.42 -5.06 14.13
C SER A 36 -0.02 -4.37 15.44
N GLY A 37 -0.78 -4.61 16.52
CA GLY A 37 -0.60 -4.00 17.83
C GLY A 37 0.44 -4.70 18.71
N VAL A 38 0.23 -4.58 20.03
CA VAL A 38 1.06 -5.29 21.02
C VAL A 38 0.83 -6.79 20.88
N ARG A 39 1.92 -7.57 20.88
CA ARG A 39 1.85 -9.04 20.85
C ARG A 39 0.88 -9.56 21.91
N HIS A 40 -0.10 -10.32 21.47
CA HIS A 40 -1.10 -10.95 22.31
C HIS A 40 -1.25 -12.44 21.97
N ARG A 41 -1.91 -13.18 22.87
CA ARG A 41 -2.25 -14.60 22.66
C ARG A 41 -3.64 -14.80 22.04
N GLN A 42 -4.31 -13.71 21.70
CA GLN A 42 -5.60 -13.73 21.03
C GLN A 42 -5.39 -13.97 19.53
N THR A 43 -6.38 -14.58 18.89
CA THR A 43 -6.40 -14.76 17.44
C THR A 43 -7.67 -14.13 16.89
N TYR A 44 -7.54 -13.35 15.83
CA TYR A 44 -8.65 -12.72 15.13
C TYR A 44 -8.86 -13.33 13.74
N TRP A 45 -10.11 -13.49 13.31
CA TRP A 45 -10.46 -13.95 11.96
C TRP A 45 -11.78 -13.35 11.47
N VAL A 46 -12.09 -13.53 10.19
CA VAL A 46 -13.35 -13.07 9.58
C VAL A 46 -14.24 -14.27 9.26
N GLU A 47 -15.49 -14.21 9.68
CA GLU A 47 -16.57 -15.11 9.25
C GLU A 47 -17.55 -14.35 8.35
N GLY A 48 -18.05 -14.97 7.29
CA GLY A 48 -18.98 -14.30 6.37
C GLY A 48 -19.17 -15.07 5.07
N PRO A 49 -19.87 -14.49 4.09
CA PRO A 49 -20.05 -15.09 2.78
C PRO A 49 -18.72 -15.51 2.12
N PRO A 50 -18.72 -16.64 1.40
CA PRO A 50 -17.52 -17.13 0.72
C PRO A 50 -17.22 -16.31 -0.55
N GLY A 51 -15.95 -16.29 -0.92
CA GLY A 51 -15.45 -15.72 -2.17
C GLY A 51 -14.79 -14.35 -2.01
N PRO A 52 -13.91 -13.99 -2.96
CA PRO A 52 -13.14 -12.75 -2.90
C PRO A 52 -14.01 -11.53 -3.22
N ALA A 53 -13.73 -10.43 -2.53
CA ALA A 53 -14.30 -9.11 -2.83
C ALA A 53 -13.58 -8.46 -4.02
N VAL A 54 -12.26 -8.60 -4.09
CA VAL A 54 -11.40 -8.12 -5.18
C VAL A 54 -11.11 -9.25 -6.14
N ARG A 55 -11.63 -9.16 -7.37
CA ARG A 55 -11.48 -10.23 -8.40
C ARG A 55 -10.59 -9.80 -9.54
N THR A 56 -10.51 -8.50 -9.78
CA THR A 56 -9.79 -7.92 -10.90
C THR A 56 -8.84 -6.82 -10.44
N ASN A 57 -7.84 -6.52 -11.27
CA ASN A 57 -6.99 -5.35 -11.07
C ASN A 57 -7.80 -4.04 -11.00
N ARG A 58 -8.95 -3.96 -11.70
CA ARG A 58 -9.87 -2.82 -11.61
C ARG A 58 -10.51 -2.68 -10.22
N ASP A 59 -10.92 -3.79 -9.61
CA ASP A 59 -11.50 -3.75 -8.26
C ASP A 59 -10.46 -3.20 -7.27
N LEU A 60 -9.20 -3.65 -7.36
CA LEU A 60 -8.11 -3.15 -6.53
C LEU A 60 -7.79 -1.68 -6.81
N TYR A 61 -7.80 -1.26 -8.08
CA TYR A 61 -7.64 0.14 -8.48
C TYR A 61 -8.67 1.04 -7.82
N LEU A 62 -9.96 0.67 -7.87
CA LEU A 62 -11.04 1.44 -7.29
C LEU A 62 -10.93 1.53 -5.76
N VAL A 63 -10.50 0.46 -5.09
CA VAL A 63 -10.20 0.48 -3.65
C VAL A 63 -9.09 1.49 -3.34
N PHE A 64 -7.96 1.43 -4.06
CA PHE A 64 -6.82 2.32 -3.83
C PHE A 64 -7.15 3.77 -4.13
N LEU A 65 -7.95 4.00 -5.19
CA LEU A 65 -8.42 5.32 -5.53
C LEU A 65 -9.25 5.93 -4.40
N GLN A 66 -10.21 5.15 -3.86
CA GLN A 66 -11.04 5.59 -2.73
C GLN A 66 -10.19 5.85 -1.47
N LEU A 67 -9.31 4.92 -1.10
CA LEU A 67 -8.41 5.06 0.05
C LEU A 67 -7.51 6.30 -0.07
N GLY A 68 -7.02 6.59 -1.27
CA GLY A 68 -6.25 7.78 -1.56
C GLY A 68 -7.03 9.06 -1.27
N GLN A 69 -8.27 9.15 -1.76
CA GLN A 69 -9.12 10.32 -1.51
C GLN A 69 -9.44 10.48 -0.03
N GLU A 70 -9.73 9.38 0.68
CA GLU A 70 -9.99 9.40 2.12
C GLU A 70 -8.77 9.84 2.92
N ALA A 71 -7.59 9.30 2.62
CA ALA A 71 -6.33 9.68 3.26
C ALA A 71 -6.02 11.17 3.03
N ARG A 72 -6.23 11.68 1.81
CA ARG A 72 -6.09 13.10 1.49
C ARG A 72 -7.10 13.95 2.27
N ALA A 73 -8.36 13.55 2.33
CA ALA A 73 -9.41 14.26 3.06
C ALA A 73 -9.11 14.31 4.58
N ALA A 74 -8.55 13.23 5.12
CA ALA A 74 -8.08 13.14 6.50
C ALA A 74 -6.69 13.77 6.73
N SER A 75 -6.14 14.46 5.72
CA SER A 75 -4.85 15.18 5.79
C SER A 75 -3.66 14.31 6.19
N TRP A 76 -3.68 13.04 5.80
CA TRP A 76 -2.53 12.15 5.97
C TRP A 76 -1.36 12.61 5.09
N SER A 77 -0.17 12.67 5.69
CA SER A 77 1.06 12.73 4.90
C SER A 77 1.37 11.36 4.32
N LEU A 78 2.05 11.32 3.17
CA LEU A 78 2.49 10.05 2.59
C LEU A 78 3.44 9.29 3.53
N SER A 79 4.34 10.00 4.24
CA SER A 79 5.21 9.38 5.25
C SER A 79 4.42 8.72 6.38
N ALA A 80 3.37 9.37 6.90
CA ALA A 80 2.50 8.76 7.91
C ALA A 80 1.81 7.51 7.34
N PHE A 81 1.25 7.59 6.14
CA PHE A 81 0.57 6.46 5.50
C PHE A 81 1.51 5.26 5.31
N LEU A 82 2.72 5.47 4.81
CA LEU A 82 3.70 4.39 4.58
C LEU A 82 4.22 3.78 5.88
N ARG A 83 4.39 4.58 6.95
CA ARG A 83 4.75 4.05 8.29
C ARG A 83 3.61 3.21 8.89
N SER A 84 2.36 3.61 8.68
CA SER A 84 1.20 2.78 9.02
C SER A 84 1.17 1.49 8.20
N LEU A 85 1.43 1.58 6.88
CA LEU A 85 1.47 0.44 5.97
C LEU A 85 2.53 -0.59 6.37
N TRP A 86 3.74 -0.12 6.68
CA TRP A 86 4.82 -0.96 7.21
C TRP A 86 4.38 -1.73 8.46
N LYS A 87 3.76 -1.02 9.42
CA LYS A 87 3.29 -1.63 10.67
C LYS A 87 2.20 -2.68 10.45
N VAL A 88 1.19 -2.40 9.61
CA VAL A 88 0.07 -3.31 9.37
C VAL A 88 0.40 -4.45 8.39
N GLY A 89 1.52 -4.36 7.68
CA GLY A 89 2.02 -5.46 6.85
C GLY A 89 2.64 -6.60 7.66
N LEU A 90 3.15 -6.33 8.87
CA LEU A 90 3.86 -7.31 9.69
C LEU A 90 3.07 -8.60 9.99
N PRO A 91 1.75 -8.58 10.29
CA PRO A 91 0.96 -9.79 10.50
C PRO A 91 0.90 -10.73 9.27
N LEU A 92 1.23 -10.22 8.09
CA LEU A 92 1.24 -10.98 6.84
C LEU A 92 2.63 -11.52 6.50
N ALA A 93 3.67 -11.21 7.29
CA ALA A 93 5.07 -11.42 6.91
C ALA A 93 5.44 -12.89 6.60
N ASP A 94 4.80 -13.85 7.27
CA ASP A 94 5.05 -15.28 7.08
C ASP A 94 4.28 -15.88 5.89
N ARG A 95 3.46 -15.09 5.19
CA ARG A 95 2.73 -15.55 4.00
C ARG A 95 3.63 -15.48 2.77
N PRO A 96 3.75 -16.56 1.98
CA PRO A 96 4.55 -16.55 0.74
C PRO A 96 3.89 -15.69 -0.36
N ASP A 97 2.56 -15.69 -0.40
CA ASP A 97 1.74 -14.91 -1.31
C ASP A 97 0.48 -14.42 -0.58
N LEU A 98 -0.15 -13.39 -1.15
CA LEU A 98 -1.30 -12.71 -0.58
C LEU A 98 -2.51 -12.80 -1.51
N GLU A 99 -3.71 -12.94 -0.94
CA GLU A 99 -4.93 -12.74 -1.70
C GLU A 99 -5.10 -11.22 -2.00
N PRO A 100 -5.71 -10.86 -3.14
CA PRO A 100 -6.03 -9.45 -3.43
C PRO A 100 -6.85 -8.75 -2.34
N ASP A 101 -7.70 -9.50 -1.63
CA ASP A 101 -8.46 -9.01 -0.47
C ASP A 101 -7.55 -8.66 0.70
N ASP A 102 -6.49 -9.46 0.97
CA ASP A 102 -5.51 -9.17 2.02
C ASP A 102 -4.72 -7.89 1.67
N VAL A 103 -4.35 -7.71 0.39
CA VAL A 103 -3.66 -6.51 -0.07
C VAL A 103 -4.56 -5.28 0.08
N ALA A 104 -5.80 -5.34 -0.39
CA ALA A 104 -6.78 -4.27 -0.21
C ALA A 104 -7.00 -3.94 1.29
N ALA A 105 -7.12 -4.97 2.13
CA ALA A 105 -7.30 -4.82 3.56
C ALA A 105 -6.08 -4.21 4.25
N MET A 106 -4.87 -4.58 3.84
CA MET A 106 -3.62 -4.02 4.37
C MET A 106 -3.53 -2.52 4.11
N PHE A 107 -3.86 -2.06 2.90
CA PHE A 107 -3.88 -0.62 2.60
C PHE A 107 -5.03 0.12 3.29
N ALA A 108 -6.20 -0.52 3.45
CA ALA A 108 -7.31 0.05 4.22
C ALA A 108 -6.99 0.17 5.72
N ALA A 109 -6.31 -0.83 6.30
CA ALA A 109 -5.82 -0.80 7.68
C ALA A 109 -4.79 0.31 7.88
N ALA A 110 -3.89 0.53 6.91
CA ALA A 110 -2.90 1.60 6.96
C ALA A 110 -3.55 3.00 7.03
N ALA A 111 -4.67 3.21 6.34
CA ALA A 111 -5.39 4.49 6.33
C ALA A 111 -6.06 4.84 7.68
N THR A 112 -6.17 3.89 8.61
CA THR A 112 -6.87 4.05 9.89
C THR A 112 -6.00 3.75 11.11
N THR A 113 -4.84 3.13 10.91
CA THR A 113 -3.90 2.77 11.99
C THR A 113 -2.96 3.92 12.27
N PRO A 114 -2.81 4.39 13.52
CA PRO A 114 -1.83 5.42 13.85
C PRO A 114 -0.41 5.05 13.36
N PRO A 115 0.30 5.98 12.70
CA PRO A 115 1.61 5.68 12.14
C PRO A 115 2.59 5.33 13.26
N ALA A 116 3.44 4.34 13.01
CA ALA A 116 4.59 4.11 13.87
C ALA A 116 5.50 5.34 13.84
N ASP A 117 6.20 5.62 14.95
CA ASP A 117 7.19 6.69 14.98
C ASP A 117 8.29 6.43 13.92
N PHE A 118 8.82 7.51 13.35
CA PHE A 118 9.96 7.39 12.46
C PHE A 118 11.20 7.00 13.28
N ASP A 119 11.91 5.95 12.86
CA ASP A 119 13.19 5.56 13.43
C ASP A 119 14.34 6.15 12.60
N PRO A 120 15.14 7.09 13.15
CA PRO A 120 16.28 7.69 12.45
C PRO A 120 17.30 6.67 11.91
N ALA A 121 17.36 5.47 12.49
CA ALA A 121 18.23 4.41 11.98
C ALA A 121 17.86 3.98 10.55
N TRP A 122 16.60 4.16 10.12
CA TRP A 122 16.17 3.80 8.76
C TRP A 122 16.90 4.59 7.69
N SER A 123 17.22 5.86 7.91
CA SER A 123 17.96 6.68 6.94
C SER A 123 19.38 6.17 6.69
N GLY A 124 20.06 5.68 7.73
CA GLY A 124 21.43 5.16 7.65
C GLY A 124 21.56 3.67 7.33
N LYS A 125 20.45 2.91 7.42
CA LYS A 125 20.45 1.46 7.19
C LYS A 125 20.69 1.14 5.72
N ASP A 126 21.47 0.09 5.46
CA ASP A 126 21.56 -0.53 4.14
C ASP A 126 20.25 -1.29 3.85
N LEU A 127 19.50 -0.77 2.89
CA LEU A 127 18.22 -1.29 2.44
C LEU A 127 18.32 -1.84 1.01
N SER A 128 19.51 -2.10 0.47
CA SER A 128 19.64 -2.71 -0.85
C SER A 128 18.97 -4.09 -0.88
N LEU A 129 18.31 -4.41 -1.99
CA LEU A 129 17.77 -5.74 -2.21
C LEU A 129 18.91 -6.75 -2.46
N PRO A 130 18.79 -7.99 -1.97
CA PRO A 130 19.78 -9.05 -2.25
C PRO A 130 19.74 -9.52 -3.71
N GLY A 131 18.62 -9.30 -4.41
CA GLY A 131 18.41 -9.61 -5.82
C GLY A 131 17.56 -8.54 -6.53
N ASP A 132 17.20 -8.81 -7.78
CA ASP A 132 16.51 -7.83 -8.63
C ASP A 132 15.04 -7.60 -8.23
N GLU A 133 14.37 -8.61 -7.67
CA GLU A 133 12.99 -8.53 -7.21
C GLU A 133 12.87 -9.02 -5.75
N PRO A 134 11.95 -8.46 -4.95
CA PRO A 134 11.64 -8.95 -3.61
C PRO A 134 11.09 -10.37 -3.59
N GLU A 135 11.73 -11.26 -2.82
CA GLU A 135 11.29 -12.65 -2.66
C GLU A 135 10.28 -12.82 -1.52
N GLY A 136 10.31 -11.93 -0.53
CA GLY A 136 9.45 -12.01 0.65
C GLY A 136 9.24 -10.69 1.37
N TYR A 137 8.55 -10.75 2.50
CA TYR A 137 8.23 -9.57 3.31
C TYR A 137 9.46 -8.72 3.66
N ALA A 138 10.59 -9.35 4.02
CA ALA A 138 11.80 -8.63 4.41
C ALA A 138 12.36 -7.75 3.27
N ASP A 139 12.22 -8.19 2.02
CA ASP A 139 12.63 -7.40 0.85
C ASP A 139 11.62 -6.29 0.53
N TRP A 140 10.33 -6.58 0.65
CA TRP A 140 9.30 -5.56 0.53
C TRP A 140 9.42 -4.47 1.62
N GLU A 141 9.77 -4.86 2.85
CA GLU A 141 10.05 -3.93 3.94
C GLU A 141 11.21 -2.99 3.58
N ARG A 142 12.29 -3.49 2.96
CA ARG A 142 13.39 -2.65 2.48
C ARG A 142 12.93 -1.61 1.47
N VAL A 143 12.00 -1.96 0.58
CA VAL A 143 11.38 -1.03 -0.38
C VAL A 143 10.61 0.08 0.35
N LEU A 144 9.72 -0.27 1.28
CA LEU A 144 8.96 0.71 2.04
C LEU A 144 9.84 1.61 2.90
N LEU A 145 10.81 1.03 3.63
CA LEU A 145 11.72 1.81 4.47
C LEU A 145 12.60 2.74 3.63
N SER A 146 12.96 2.35 2.40
CA SER A 146 13.69 3.22 1.47
C SER A 146 12.87 4.46 1.13
N GLN A 147 11.57 4.26 0.88
CA GLN A 147 10.66 5.35 0.57
C GLN A 147 10.37 6.26 1.77
N ILE A 148 10.20 5.67 2.96
CA ILE A 148 10.00 6.42 4.20
C ILE A 148 11.24 7.29 4.50
N ALA A 149 12.45 6.73 4.33
CA ALA A 149 13.70 7.49 4.51
C ALA A 149 13.83 8.65 3.50
N ASP A 150 13.52 8.41 2.22
CA ASP A 150 13.54 9.47 1.20
C ASP A 150 12.52 10.59 1.53
N LEU A 151 11.33 10.25 2.04
CA LEU A 151 10.33 11.25 2.47
C LEU A 151 10.79 12.07 3.66
N GLU A 152 11.55 11.49 4.59
CA GLU A 152 12.17 12.22 5.70
C GLU A 152 13.26 13.19 5.19
N ASP A 153 14.07 12.76 4.22
CA ASP A 153 15.06 13.64 3.59
C ASP A 153 14.38 14.86 2.94
N PHE A 154 13.20 14.69 2.34
CA PHE A 154 12.41 15.79 1.80
C PHE A 154 11.80 16.72 2.87
N LEU A 155 11.61 16.27 4.11
CA LEU A 155 11.22 17.21 5.19
C LEU A 155 12.37 18.17 5.53
N THR A 156 13.61 17.68 5.44
CA THR A 156 14.82 18.47 5.70
C THR A 156 15.22 19.34 4.50
N ALA A 157 15.00 18.84 3.27
CA ALA A 157 15.23 19.56 2.02
C ALA A 157 13.97 19.50 1.13
N PRO A 158 12.95 20.35 1.40
CA PRO A 158 11.68 20.33 0.70
C PRO A 158 11.82 20.48 -0.81
N PRO A 159 11.10 19.66 -1.60
CA PRO A 159 11.18 19.76 -3.04
C PRO A 159 10.48 21.04 -3.53
N GLY A 160 11.04 21.67 -4.56
CA GLY A 160 10.50 22.91 -5.11
C GLY A 160 9.14 22.74 -5.81
N PRO A 161 8.52 23.82 -6.29
CA PRO A 161 7.17 23.79 -6.89
C PRO A 161 7.05 22.96 -8.18
N ARG A 162 8.18 22.50 -8.74
CA ARG A 162 8.25 21.63 -9.91
C ARG A 162 8.38 20.14 -9.56
N ALA A 163 8.28 19.75 -8.29
CA ALA A 163 8.39 18.37 -7.81
C ALA A 163 7.48 17.39 -8.56
N ARG A 164 6.28 17.84 -8.96
CA ARG A 164 5.33 17.06 -9.77
C ARG A 164 5.86 16.61 -11.13
N PHE A 165 6.91 17.24 -11.66
CA PHE A 165 7.60 16.83 -12.89
C PHE A 165 8.80 15.93 -12.60
N GLY A 166 8.91 15.47 -11.37
CA GLY A 166 9.92 14.58 -10.87
C GLY A 166 11.11 15.32 -10.24
N VAL A 167 11.53 14.83 -9.07
CA VAL A 167 12.69 15.30 -8.32
C VAL A 167 13.41 14.10 -7.70
N ASP A 168 14.72 14.19 -7.54
CA ASP A 168 15.49 13.13 -6.90
C ASP A 168 15.58 13.38 -5.38
N ALA A 169 15.44 12.31 -4.60
CA ALA A 169 15.59 12.33 -3.15
C ALA A 169 17.01 12.79 -2.78
N PRO A 170 17.17 13.70 -1.79
CA PRO A 170 18.46 14.28 -1.44
C PRO A 170 19.53 13.25 -1.05
N ARG A 171 19.16 12.25 -0.24
CA ARG A 171 20.04 11.17 0.26
C ARG A 171 21.40 11.71 0.74
N PRO A 172 21.42 12.52 1.82
CA PRO A 172 22.63 13.20 2.28
C PRO A 172 23.75 12.21 2.68
N PRO A 173 25.01 12.68 2.81
CA PRO A 173 26.12 11.84 3.25
C PRO A 173 25.81 11.08 4.54
N GLY A 174 26.07 9.77 4.55
CA GLY A 174 25.68 8.87 5.64
C GLY A 174 24.36 8.13 5.42
N SER A 175 23.62 8.44 4.35
CA SER A 175 22.49 7.62 3.90
C SER A 175 22.96 6.24 3.46
N GLY A 176 22.26 5.20 3.92
CA GLY A 176 22.49 3.83 3.44
C GLY A 176 21.99 3.62 2.01
N ALA A 177 22.37 2.49 1.39
CA ALA A 177 21.85 2.14 0.08
C ALA A 177 20.33 1.90 0.13
N ARG A 178 19.63 2.15 -0.99
CA ARG A 178 18.17 2.10 -1.08
C ARG A 178 17.73 1.03 -2.07
N ALA A 179 16.62 0.37 -1.79
CA ALA A 179 15.96 -0.57 -2.70
C ALA A 179 15.23 0.14 -3.85
N THR A 180 14.99 1.45 -3.74
CA THR A 180 14.22 2.22 -4.72
C THR A 180 15.09 3.26 -5.44
N PRO A 181 14.74 3.62 -6.69
CA PRO A 181 15.37 4.74 -7.38
C PRO A 181 15.19 6.04 -6.58
N PRO A 182 16.06 7.04 -6.74
CA PRO A 182 15.90 8.32 -6.04
C PRO A 182 14.79 9.19 -6.62
N ARG A 183 14.25 8.88 -7.80
CA ARG A 183 13.26 9.71 -8.49
C ARG A 183 11.89 9.65 -7.82
N TRP A 184 11.23 10.79 -7.62
CA TRP A 184 9.88 10.90 -7.03
C TRP A 184 8.99 11.84 -7.84
N TYR A 185 7.75 11.42 -8.09
CA TYR A 185 6.70 12.27 -8.68
C TYR A 185 5.53 12.53 -7.71
N ASN A 186 5.25 11.58 -6.81
CA ASN A 186 4.05 11.59 -5.97
C ASN A 186 4.41 11.78 -4.49
N PHE A 187 3.85 12.82 -3.87
CA PHE A 187 4.15 13.22 -2.49
C PHE A 187 2.93 13.18 -1.56
N ASP A 188 1.73 12.97 -2.10
CA ASP A 188 0.50 12.82 -1.34
C ASP A 188 -0.11 11.42 -1.53
N PRO A 189 -0.82 10.87 -0.52
CA PRO A 189 -1.35 9.51 -0.58
C PRO A 189 -2.26 9.25 -1.78
N ALA A 190 -3.05 10.24 -2.22
CA ALA A 190 -4.00 10.04 -3.30
C ALA A 190 -3.31 9.83 -4.65
N THR A 191 -2.35 10.68 -5.03
CA THR A 191 -1.62 10.45 -6.29
C THR A 191 -0.73 9.24 -6.19
N TYR A 192 -0.11 9.00 -5.02
CA TYR A 192 0.73 7.83 -4.79
C TYR A 192 -0.05 6.53 -5.00
N LEU A 193 -1.21 6.34 -4.36
CA LEU A 193 -1.98 5.10 -4.46
C LEU A 193 -2.61 4.88 -5.85
N GLU A 194 -3.05 5.96 -6.48
CA GLU A 194 -3.60 5.91 -7.84
C GLU A 194 -2.52 5.51 -8.85
N CYS A 195 -1.36 6.17 -8.83
CA CYS A 195 -0.22 5.82 -9.68
C CYS A 195 0.37 4.45 -9.36
N ALA A 196 0.33 4.02 -8.09
CA ALA A 196 0.78 2.70 -7.66
C ALA A 196 0.08 1.58 -8.42
N VAL A 197 -1.25 1.56 -8.44
CA VAL A 197 -2.00 0.49 -9.13
C VAL A 197 -2.01 0.70 -10.63
N ALA A 198 -2.18 1.95 -11.10
CA ALA A 198 -2.23 2.23 -12.53
C ALA A 198 -0.92 1.85 -13.26
N GLY A 199 0.23 2.13 -12.65
CA GLY A 199 1.54 1.83 -13.22
C GLY A 199 1.94 0.36 -13.10
N SER A 200 1.49 -0.35 -12.06
CA SER A 200 1.89 -1.73 -11.80
C SER A 200 0.92 -2.78 -12.37
N LEU A 201 -0.39 -2.58 -12.18
CA LEU A 201 -1.42 -3.56 -12.51
C LEU A 201 -2.37 -3.08 -13.61
N GLY A 202 -2.48 -1.77 -13.82
CA GLY A 202 -3.48 -1.17 -14.69
C GLY A 202 -4.90 -1.30 -14.11
N GLY A 203 -5.89 -1.55 -14.96
CA GLY A 203 -7.30 -1.70 -14.58
C GLY A 203 -8.09 -0.39 -14.44
N TRP A 204 -7.43 0.75 -14.63
CA TRP A 204 -8.04 2.08 -14.59
C TRP A 204 -8.82 2.40 -15.87
N ASP A 205 -9.84 3.25 -15.76
CA ASP A 205 -10.60 3.80 -16.87
C ASP A 205 -10.69 5.33 -16.74
N ALA A 206 -10.70 6.07 -17.84
CA ALA A 206 -10.83 7.52 -17.82
C ALA A 206 -12.15 7.99 -17.17
N ALA A 207 -13.20 7.17 -17.24
CA ALA A 207 -14.48 7.41 -16.58
C ALA A 207 -14.40 7.34 -15.05
N ASP A 208 -13.33 6.79 -14.47
CA ASP A 208 -13.10 6.80 -13.02
C ASP A 208 -12.74 8.22 -12.51
N GLY A 209 -12.50 9.17 -13.42
CA GLY A 209 -12.35 10.60 -13.11
C GLY A 209 -11.02 11.01 -12.50
N ALA A 210 -10.08 10.06 -12.32
CA ALA A 210 -8.77 10.31 -11.72
C ALA A 210 -7.67 10.53 -12.78
N ARG A 211 -7.56 9.65 -13.78
CA ARG A 211 -6.59 9.80 -14.88
C ARG A 211 -7.23 10.47 -16.08
N VAL A 212 -6.55 11.49 -16.60
CA VAL A 212 -6.85 12.10 -17.89
C VAL A 212 -5.82 11.59 -18.89
N PRO A 213 -6.20 10.72 -19.85
CA PRO A 213 -5.29 10.28 -20.88
C PRO A 213 -4.75 11.49 -21.65
N LEU A 214 -3.44 11.53 -21.90
CA LEU A 214 -2.89 12.50 -22.83
C LEU A 214 -3.57 12.33 -24.20
N PRO A 215 -3.80 13.42 -24.95
CA PRO A 215 -4.35 13.33 -26.29
C PRO A 215 -3.49 12.39 -27.13
N ALA A 216 -4.10 11.32 -27.63
CA ALA A 216 -3.45 10.40 -28.55
C ALA A 216 -2.94 11.19 -29.77
N ARG A 217 -1.73 10.90 -30.25
CA ARG A 217 -1.29 11.48 -31.53
C ARG A 217 -2.19 10.90 -32.64
N PRO A 218 -2.36 11.60 -33.76
CA PRO A 218 -3.15 11.07 -34.87
C PRO A 218 -2.62 9.69 -35.31
N GLY A 219 -3.44 8.65 -35.14
CA GLY A 219 -3.10 7.26 -35.45
C GLY A 219 -2.73 6.38 -34.24
N ASP A 220 -2.51 6.97 -33.06
CA ASP A 220 -2.27 6.19 -31.84
C ASP A 220 -3.59 5.57 -31.34
N PRO A 221 -3.57 4.31 -30.89
CA PRO A 221 -4.70 3.75 -30.17
C PRO A 221 -4.91 4.54 -28.86
N PRO A 222 -6.16 4.72 -28.40
CA PRO A 222 -6.40 5.32 -27.09
C PRO A 222 -5.66 4.55 -26.00
N ALA A 223 -5.16 5.25 -24.99
CA ALA A 223 -4.56 4.61 -23.82
C ALA A 223 -5.60 3.64 -23.22
N ARG A 224 -5.23 2.35 -23.16
CA ARG A 224 -6.10 1.29 -22.64
C ARG A 224 -5.45 0.61 -21.45
N SER A 225 -6.20 0.49 -20.38
CA SER A 225 -5.87 -0.35 -19.24
C SER A 225 -6.77 -1.59 -19.29
N TYR A 226 -6.19 -2.76 -19.52
CA TYR A 226 -6.97 -3.99 -19.61
C TYR A 226 -7.40 -4.46 -18.22
N VAL A 227 -8.67 -4.83 -18.09
CA VAL A 227 -9.18 -5.51 -16.90
C VAL A 227 -8.83 -6.99 -16.98
N ARG A 228 -8.19 -7.51 -15.95
CA ARG A 228 -7.83 -8.92 -15.82
C ARG A 228 -8.12 -9.44 -14.43
N THR A 229 -8.42 -10.73 -14.34
CA THR A 229 -8.56 -11.42 -13.06
C THR A 229 -7.22 -11.43 -12.33
N ILE A 230 -7.26 -11.19 -11.03
CA ILE A 230 -6.15 -11.39 -10.10
C ILE A 230 -6.60 -12.35 -9.01
N THR A 231 -5.77 -13.33 -8.67
CA THR A 231 -6.10 -14.38 -7.70
C THR A 231 -5.10 -14.45 -6.56
N THR A 232 -3.86 -14.07 -6.83
CA THR A 232 -2.74 -14.08 -5.89
C THR A 232 -1.81 -12.91 -6.22
N MET A 233 -1.08 -12.43 -5.22
CA MET A 233 -0.13 -11.33 -5.33
C MET A 233 1.12 -11.67 -4.53
N THR A 234 2.28 -11.54 -5.15
CA THR A 234 3.58 -11.78 -4.52
C THR A 234 4.09 -10.52 -3.81
N TRP A 235 5.06 -10.66 -2.91
CA TRP A 235 5.76 -9.50 -2.33
C TRP A 235 6.47 -8.65 -3.40
N GLY A 236 6.91 -9.27 -4.50
CA GLY A 236 7.40 -8.57 -5.69
C GLY A 236 6.32 -7.70 -6.36
N ASP A 237 5.07 -8.16 -6.44
CA ASP A 237 3.95 -7.34 -6.94
C ASP A 237 3.68 -6.13 -6.03
N LEU A 238 3.72 -6.33 -4.71
CA LEU A 238 3.55 -5.25 -3.74
C LEU A 238 4.70 -4.23 -3.81
N ALA A 239 5.92 -4.68 -4.06
CA ALA A 239 7.05 -3.80 -4.27
C ALA A 239 6.92 -3.01 -5.59
N ARG A 240 6.45 -3.65 -6.67
CA ARG A 240 6.12 -2.95 -7.92
C ARG A 240 5.04 -1.90 -7.71
N ILE A 241 3.98 -2.20 -6.94
CA ILE A 241 2.95 -1.23 -6.54
C ILE A 241 3.60 -0.05 -5.81
N ALA A 242 4.41 -0.30 -4.79
CA ALA A 242 5.07 0.77 -4.03
C ALA A 242 5.99 1.64 -4.90
N VAL A 243 6.83 1.03 -5.73
CA VAL A 243 7.74 1.75 -6.63
C VAL A 243 6.95 2.55 -7.67
N CYS A 244 5.92 1.98 -8.29
CA CYS A 244 5.03 2.72 -9.20
C CYS A 244 4.36 3.90 -8.48
N GLY A 245 3.96 3.74 -7.22
CA GLY A 245 3.41 4.83 -6.42
C GLY A 245 4.38 6.00 -6.31
N GLN A 246 5.67 5.73 -6.24
CA GLN A 246 6.73 6.74 -6.21
C GLN A 246 7.03 7.34 -7.60
N VAL A 247 7.22 6.49 -8.63
CA VAL A 247 7.86 6.89 -9.91
C VAL A 247 6.92 7.08 -11.09
N TYR A 248 5.66 6.63 -11.00
CA TYR A 248 4.73 6.68 -12.13
C TYR A 248 4.00 8.03 -12.19
N GLU A 249 3.96 8.62 -13.39
CA GLU A 249 3.36 9.94 -13.71
C GLU A 249 1.91 9.81 -14.21
#